data_AF-K2E0V3-F1
#
_entry.id   AF-K2E0V3-F1
#
_cell.length_a   1.000
_cell.length_b   1.000
_cell.length_c   1.000
_cell.angle_alpha   90.00
_cell.angle_beta   90.00
_cell.angle_gamma   90.00
#
_symmetry.space_group_name_H-M   'P 1'
#
loop_
_entity.id
_entity.type
_entity.pdbx_description
1 polymer ?
#
loop_
_entity_poly.entity_id
_entity_poly.type
_entity_poly.pdbx_seq_one_letter_code
_entity_poly.pdbx_strand_id
1 'polypeptide(L)'
;MPECSVHLAQLVVYMSKSPKSVKTYFAYNKARKDVEEYGNLPVPMHIRNAPTKLMEKLGYGKGYKYTPVEDSEGQEYLPAELQKRKYL
;
A
#
# COMPACT_ATOMS: atom_id res chain seq x y z
N MET A 1 -16.74 31.53 -14.81
CA MET A 1 -15.28 31.31 -14.84
C MET A 1 -14.97 30.40 -16.03
N PRO A 2 -14.53 30.95 -17.18
CA PRO A 2 -14.48 30.26 -18.47
C PRO A 2 -13.31 29.25 -18.63
N GLU A 3 -12.20 29.40 -17.92
CA GLU A 3 -11.05 28.50 -18.06
C GLU A 3 -11.29 27.14 -17.40
N CYS A 4 -12.05 27.10 -16.30
CA CYS A 4 -12.37 25.87 -15.59
C CYS A 4 -13.16 24.90 -16.49
N SER A 5 -14.09 25.43 -17.31
CA SER A 5 -14.82 24.61 -18.29
C SER A 5 -13.92 23.98 -19.36
N VAL A 6 -12.85 24.66 -19.77
CA VAL A 6 -11.91 24.14 -20.78
C VAL A 6 -11.12 22.96 -20.20
N HIS A 7 -10.62 23.07 -18.97
CA HIS A 7 -9.90 21.97 -18.31
C HIS A 7 -10.79 20.75 -18.06
N LEU A 8 -12.04 20.96 -17.65
CA LEU A 8 -13.00 19.87 -17.47
C LEU A 8 -13.33 19.18 -18.80
N ALA A 9 -13.53 19.94 -19.87
CA ALA A 9 -13.77 19.37 -21.20
C ALA A 9 -12.59 18.51 -21.69
N GLN A 10 -11.36 19.01 -21.52
CA GLN A 10 -10.15 18.26 -21.86
C GLN A 10 -10.04 16.97 -21.04
N LEU A 11 -10.28 17.03 -19.73
CA LEU A 11 -10.24 15.87 -18.84
C LEU A 11 -11.26 14.80 -19.24
N VAL A 12 -12.50 15.19 -19.53
CA VAL A 12 -13.57 14.27 -19.94
C VAL A 12 -13.21 13.54 -21.23
N VAL A 13 -12.68 14.26 -22.23
CA VAL A 13 -12.25 13.65 -23.50
C VAL A 13 -11.10 12.68 -23.27
N TYR A 14 -10.10 13.07 -22.47
CA TYR A 14 -8.96 12.21 -22.15
C TYR A 14 -9.42 10.92 -21.43
N MET A 15 -10.24 11.05 -20.39
CA MET A 15 -10.76 9.91 -19.64
C MET A 15 -11.64 9.01 -20.51
N SER A 16 -12.48 9.58 -21.39
CA SER A 16 -13.36 8.83 -22.30
C SER A 16 -12.58 7.95 -23.28
N LYS A 17 -11.44 8.44 -23.80
CA LYS A 17 -10.60 7.71 -24.76
C LYS A 17 -9.57 6.77 -24.11
N SER A 18 -9.31 6.91 -22.80
CA SER A 18 -8.33 6.08 -22.08
C SER A 18 -8.82 4.63 -21.88
N PRO A 19 -7.92 3.63 -21.79
CA PRO A 19 -8.29 2.28 -21.37
C PRO A 19 -9.00 2.28 -20.01
N LYS A 20 -10.06 1.49 -19.88
CA LYS A 20 -10.86 1.41 -18.63
C LYS A 20 -10.45 0.20 -17.82
N SER A 21 -10.30 0.38 -16.51
CA SER A 21 -10.03 -0.70 -15.58
C SER A 21 -10.65 -0.39 -14.22
N VAL A 22 -11.35 -1.38 -13.67
CA VAL A 22 -11.92 -1.35 -12.32
C VAL A 22 -11.08 -2.16 -11.33
N LYS A 23 -9.91 -2.67 -11.75
CA LYS A 23 -9.07 -3.55 -10.92
C LYS A 23 -8.65 -2.90 -9.60
N THR A 24 -8.12 -1.68 -9.66
CA THR A 24 -7.70 -0.93 -8.47
C THR A 24 -8.86 -0.64 -7.53
N TYR A 25 -10.05 -0.35 -8.07
CA TYR A 25 -11.26 -0.14 -7.27
C TYR A 25 -11.64 -1.39 -6.48
N PHE A 26 -11.66 -2.56 -7.12
CA PHE A 26 -11.93 -3.81 -6.42
C PHE A 26 -10.82 -4.21 -5.44
N ALA A 27 -9.55 -4.00 -5.81
CA ALA A 27 -8.41 -4.26 -4.93
C ALA A 27 -8.48 -3.44 -3.64
N TYR A 28 -8.73 -2.14 -3.77
CA TYR A 28 -8.89 -1.24 -2.64
C TYR A 28 -10.04 -1.66 -1.73
N ASN A 29 -11.21 -1.97 -2.29
CA ASN A 29 -12.36 -2.37 -1.49
C ASN A 29 -12.14 -3.71 -0.77
N LYS A 30 -11.40 -4.65 -1.38
CA LYS A 30 -11.01 -5.89 -0.71
C LYS A 30 -10.06 -5.62 0.46
N ALA A 31 -9.03 -4.79 0.26
CA ALA A 31 -8.11 -4.41 1.33
C ALA A 31 -8.83 -3.66 2.46
N ARG A 32 -9.74 -2.73 2.12
CA ARG A 32 -10.56 -2.00 3.10
C ARG A 32 -11.42 -2.95 3.93
N LYS A 33 -12.04 -3.94 3.28
CA LYS A 33 -12.84 -4.96 3.96
C LYS A 33 -12.00 -5.76 4.96
N ASP A 34 -10.79 -6.18 4.58
CA ASP A 34 -9.91 -6.90 5.50
C ASP A 34 -9.52 -6.01 6.70
N VAL A 35 -9.29 -4.70 6.51
CA VAL A 35 -9.05 -3.77 7.63
C VAL A 35 -10.27 -3.67 8.57
N GLU A 36 -11.49 -3.61 8.02
CA GLU A 36 -12.73 -3.60 8.80
C GLU A 36 -12.94 -4.93 9.57
N GLU A 37 -12.53 -6.07 8.99
CA GLU A 37 -12.71 -7.41 9.56
C GLU A 37 -11.67 -7.78 10.62
N TYR A 38 -10.39 -7.52 10.35
CA TYR A 38 -9.27 -7.93 11.23
C TYR A 38 -8.84 -6.83 12.20
N GLY A 39 -9.24 -5.57 11.97
CA GLY A 39 -8.93 -4.44 12.83
C GLY A 39 -7.44 -4.11 12.91
N ASN A 40 -6.92 -3.95 14.13
CA ASN A 40 -5.53 -3.61 14.42
C ASN A 40 -4.65 -4.85 14.40
N LEU A 41 -4.28 -5.32 13.20
CA LEU A 41 -3.21 -6.29 13.08
C LEU A 41 -1.84 -5.60 13.28
N PRO A 42 -0.90 -6.26 13.97
CA PRO A 42 0.39 -5.67 14.26
C PRO A 42 1.23 -5.52 12.98
N VAL A 43 1.89 -4.37 12.85
CA VAL A 43 2.88 -4.15 11.78
C VAL A 43 4.04 -5.14 11.95
N PRO A 44 4.50 -5.83 10.89
CA PRO A 44 5.67 -6.73 10.95
C PRO A 44 6.90 -6.03 11.54
N MET A 45 7.63 -6.72 12.43
CA MET A 45 8.74 -6.12 13.21
C MET A 45 9.82 -5.48 12.34
N HIS A 46 10.14 -6.11 11.22
CA HIS A 46 11.20 -5.66 10.32
C HIS A 46 10.85 -4.39 9.54
N ILE A 47 9.58 -3.99 9.44
CA ILE A 47 9.19 -2.69 8.82
C ILE A 47 8.77 -1.63 9.85
N ARG A 48 8.90 -1.90 11.15
CA ARG A 48 8.65 -0.90 12.19
C ARG A 48 9.78 0.12 12.23
N ASN A 49 9.40 1.38 12.45
CA ASN A 49 10.37 2.43 12.73
C ASN A 49 11.05 2.19 14.08
N ALA A 50 12.37 2.39 14.15
CA ALA A 50 13.18 2.19 15.35
C ALA A 50 14.04 3.42 15.72
N PRO A 51 13.45 4.60 15.94
CA PRO A 51 14.20 5.85 16.13
C PRO A 51 14.88 5.98 17.50
N THR A 52 14.58 5.08 18.45
CA THR A 52 15.15 5.13 19.81
C THR A 52 15.95 3.88 20.09
N LYS A 53 16.99 4.02 20.94
CA LYS A 53 17.82 2.89 21.40
C LYS A 53 17.01 1.78 22.08
N LEU A 54 15.87 2.12 22.71
CA LEU A 54 14.99 1.13 23.31
C LEU A 54 14.28 0.31 22.21
N MET A 55 13.76 0.96 21.17
CA MET A 55 13.08 0.28 20.07
C MET A 55 14.00 -0.66 19.28
N GLU A 56 15.24 -0.23 19.04
CA GLU A 56 16.27 -1.09 18.44
C GLU A 56 16.56 -2.33 19.30
N LYS A 57 16.70 -2.15 20.63
CA LYS A 57 16.89 -3.26 21.58
C LYS A 57 15.71 -4.23 21.60
N LEU A 58 14.49 -3.72 21.38
CA LEU A 58 13.27 -4.53 21.24
C LEU A 58 13.15 -5.20 19.85
N GLY A 59 14.11 -4.98 18.95
CA GLY A 59 14.18 -5.62 17.64
C GLY A 59 13.34 -4.94 16.56
N TYR A 60 12.95 -3.67 16.75
CA TYR A 60 12.20 -2.93 15.74
C TYR A 60 13.13 -2.66 14.53
N GLY A 61 12.62 -2.86 13.31
CA GLY A 61 13.40 -2.70 12.08
C GLY A 61 14.45 -3.79 11.85
N LYS A 62 14.59 -4.76 12.76
CA LYS A 62 15.59 -5.83 12.63
C LYS A 62 15.24 -6.74 11.46
N GLY A 63 16.20 -6.93 10.55
CA GLY A 63 16.03 -7.76 9.36
C GLY A 63 15.27 -7.07 8.22
N TYR A 64 15.07 -5.75 8.29
CA TYR A 64 14.60 -4.96 7.16
C TYR A 64 15.61 -5.09 6.01
N LYS A 65 15.14 -5.47 4.82
CA LYS A 65 15.92 -5.38 3.60
C LYS A 65 15.57 -4.10 2.86
N TYR A 66 16.58 -3.30 2.56
CA TYR A 66 16.43 -2.06 1.82
C TYR A 66 16.49 -2.32 0.31
N THR A 67 15.31 -2.46 -0.31
CA THR A 67 15.12 -2.85 -1.71
C THR A 67 15.99 -2.12 -2.75
N PRO A 68 16.35 -0.83 -2.60
CA PRO A 68 17.23 -0.17 -3.56
C PRO A 68 18.65 -0.75 -3.65
N VAL A 69 19.09 -1.53 -2.66
CA VAL A 69 20.48 -2.03 -2.55
C VAL A 69 20.52 -3.52 -2.22
N GLU A 70 19.49 -4.05 -1.57
CA GLU A 70 19.42 -5.44 -1.12
C GLU A 70 18.29 -6.20 -1.84
N ASP A 71 18.50 -7.49 -2.06
CA ASP A 71 17.48 -8.38 -2.61
C ASP A 71 16.37 -8.65 -1.58
N SER A 72 15.23 -7.98 -1.75
CA SER A 72 14.04 -8.13 -0.92
C SER A 72 13.12 -9.28 -1.32
N GLU A 73 13.54 -10.18 -2.22
CA GLU A 73 12.79 -11.41 -2.50
C GLU A 73 12.54 -12.20 -1.19
N GLY A 74 11.28 -12.60 -1.00
CA GLY A 74 10.81 -13.30 0.19
C GLY A 74 10.56 -12.43 1.43
N GLN A 75 10.77 -11.11 1.38
CA GLN A 75 10.34 -10.23 2.48
C GLN A 75 8.83 -10.05 2.47
N GLU A 76 8.19 -10.33 3.60
CA GLU A 76 6.74 -10.24 3.76
C GLU A 76 6.33 -8.87 4.31
N TYR A 77 5.39 -8.19 3.65
CA TYR A 77 4.98 -6.84 4.05
C TYR A 77 3.64 -6.81 4.77
N LEU A 78 2.84 -7.86 4.61
CA LEU A 78 1.56 -8.00 5.28
C LEU A 78 1.75 -8.65 6.67
N PRO A 79 0.84 -8.36 7.62
CA PRO A 79 0.76 -9.09 8.88
C PRO A 79 0.60 -10.60 8.65
N ALA A 80 0.95 -11.40 9.68
CA ALA A 80 0.91 -12.86 9.62
C ALA A 80 -0.45 -13.41 9.17
N GLU A 81 -1.55 -12.77 9.59
CA GLU A 81 -2.92 -13.15 9.26
C GLU A 81 -3.27 -12.87 7.78
N LEU A 82 -2.51 -11.99 7.10
CA LEU A 82 -2.79 -11.53 5.74
C LEU A 82 -1.74 -11.95 4.70
N GLN A 83 -0.69 -12.70 5.05
CA GLN A 83 0.45 -13.03 4.17
C GLN A 83 0.06 -13.65 2.81
N LYS A 84 -1.08 -14.35 2.74
CA LYS A 84 -1.54 -15.00 1.49
C LYS A 84 -2.50 -14.14 0.67
N ARG A 85 -2.82 -12.92 1.12
CA ARG A 85 -3.77 -12.03 0.42
C ARG A 85 -3.08 -11.37 -0.76
N LYS A 86 -3.76 -11.40 -1.91
CA LYS A 86 -3.41 -10.62 -3.11
C LYS A 86 -4.62 -9.83 -3.55
N TYR A 87 -4.46 -8.51 -3.64
CA TYR A 87 -5.57 -7.61 -4.01
C TYR A 87 -5.51 -7.17 -5.48
N LEU A 88 -4.30 -7.08 -6.05
CA LEU A 88 -4.02 -6.75 -7.45
C LEU A 88 -3.38 -7.94 -8.19
#